data_AF-A0A4V2NM10-F1
#
_entry.id   AF-A0A4V2NM10-F1
#
_cell.length_a   1.000
_cell.length_b   1.000
_cell.length_c   1.000
_cell.angle_alpha   90.00
_cell.angle_beta   90.00
_cell.angle_gamma   90.00
#
_symmetry.space_group_name_H-M   'P 1'
#
loop_
_entity.id
_entity.type
_entity.pdbx_description
1 polymer ?
#
loop_
_entity_poly.entity_id
_entity_poly.type
_entity_poly.pdbx_seq_one_letter_code
_entity_poly.pdbx_strand_id
1 'polypeptide(L)'
;MTSRVLVSAVLAVALLLGSGCALKREADAQFGDQNFKTAVALVELYKARHGYYPESLSGLTFIGKWDVLALNSVEYKRVDNGYELDIVRGWVGQPELSYPPDFWRGLGLVSSNVAGAPRRATHP
;
A
#
# COMPACT_ATOMS: atom_id res chain seq x y z
N MET A 1 -47.59 -15.81 -7.98
CA MET A 1 -46.82 -15.59 -6.73
C MET A 1 -45.36 -16.03 -6.83
N THR A 2 -45.02 -17.08 -7.60
CA THR A 2 -43.65 -17.60 -7.76
C THR A 2 -42.65 -16.63 -8.41
N SER A 3 -43.05 -15.88 -9.44
CA SER A 3 -42.16 -14.96 -10.16
C SER A 3 -41.68 -13.75 -9.32
N ARG A 4 -42.54 -13.19 -8.46
CA ARG A 4 -42.16 -12.08 -7.57
C ARG A 4 -41.17 -12.49 -6.48
N VAL A 5 -41.31 -13.70 -5.95
CA VAL A 5 -40.39 -14.24 -4.94
C VAL A 5 -39.01 -14.54 -5.56
N LEU A 6 -38.97 -15.06 -6.79
CA LEU A 6 -37.73 -15.30 -7.52
C LEU A 6 -36.99 -13.99 -7.84
N VAL A 7 -37.71 -12.96 -8.31
CA VAL A 7 -37.10 -11.65 -8.59
C VAL A 7 -36.55 -11.03 -7.30
N SER A 8 -37.30 -11.07 -6.20
CA SER A 8 -36.81 -10.55 -4.90
C SER A 8 -35.60 -11.32 -4.38
N ALA A 9 -35.55 -12.64 -4.55
CA ALA A 9 -34.41 -13.46 -4.15
C ALA A 9 -33.15 -13.15 -4.99
N VAL A 10 -33.31 -13.00 -6.31
CA VAL A 10 -32.21 -12.60 -7.20
C VAL A 10 -31.70 -11.19 -6.87
N LEU A 11 -32.60 -10.25 -6.58
CA LEU A 11 -32.23 -8.89 -6.20
C LEU A 11 -31.48 -8.85 -4.86
N ALA A 12 -31.93 -9.63 -3.87
CA ALA A 12 -31.28 -9.74 -2.57
C ALA A 12 -29.87 -10.35 -2.67
N VAL A 13 -29.70 -11.40 -3.49
CA VAL A 13 -28.39 -12.01 -3.76
C VAL A 13 -27.47 -11.03 -4.49
N ALA A 14 -27.97 -10.30 -5.49
CA ALA A 14 -27.19 -9.28 -6.19
C ALA A 14 -26.72 -8.14 -5.27
N LEU A 15 -27.59 -7.69 -4.34
CA LEU A 15 -27.26 -6.69 -3.33
C LEU A 15 -26.18 -7.18 -2.34
N LEU A 16 -26.28 -8.43 -1.88
CA LEU A 16 -25.28 -9.04 -0.98
C LEU A 16 -23.91 -9.20 -1.67
N LEU A 17 -23.89 -9.65 -2.93
CA LEU A 17 -22.65 -9.81 -3.70
C LEU A 17 -21.99 -8.47 -4.04
N GLY A 18 -22.78 -7.43 -4.35
CA GLY A 18 -22.28 -6.08 -4.58
C GLY A 18 -21.64 -5.44 -3.34
N SER A 19 -22.23 -5.69 -2.17
CA SER A 19 -21.76 -5.14 -0.89
C SER A 19 -20.39 -5.68 -0.48
N GLY A 20 -20.12 -6.97 -0.73
CA GLY A 20 -18.83 -7.59 -0.43
C GLY A 20 -17.67 -7.02 -1.26
N CYS A 21 -17.91 -6.67 -2.53
CA CYS A 21 -16.87 -6.07 -3.38
C CYS A 21 -16.52 -4.65 -2.93
N ALA A 22 -17.52 -3.83 -2.59
CA ALA A 22 -17.30 -2.47 -2.10
C ALA A 22 -16.52 -2.46 -0.77
N LEU A 23 -16.92 -3.31 0.18
CA LEU A 23 -16.24 -3.45 1.46
C LEU A 23 -14.79 -3.92 1.31
N LYS A 24 -14.52 -4.83 0.36
CA LYS A 24 -13.16 -5.27 0.06
C LYS A 24 -12.29 -4.15 -0.49
N ARG A 25 -12.80 -3.35 -1.44
CA ARG A 25 -12.05 -2.21 -2.02
C ARG A 25 -11.76 -1.14 -0.97
N GLU A 26 -12.73 -0.85 -0.10
CA GLU A 26 -12.55 0.08 1.01
C GLU A 26 -11.47 -0.42 1.98
N ALA A 27 -11.52 -1.69 2.36
CA ALA A 27 -10.50 -2.31 3.20
C ALA A 27 -9.12 -2.27 2.53
N ASP A 28 -9.02 -2.60 1.23
CA ASP A 28 -7.77 -2.52 0.48
C ASP A 28 -7.18 -1.10 0.51
N ALA A 29 -8.02 -0.07 0.33
CA ALA A 29 -7.59 1.32 0.38
C ALA A 29 -7.11 1.73 1.78
N GLN A 30 -7.88 1.43 2.83
CA GLN A 30 -7.53 1.83 4.21
C GLN A 30 -6.29 1.11 4.74
N PHE A 31 -6.22 -0.22 4.57
CA PHE A 31 -5.07 -0.99 5.02
C PHE A 31 -3.84 -0.69 4.17
N GLY A 32 -4.00 -0.54 2.86
CA GLY A 32 -2.91 -0.15 1.97
C GLY A 32 -2.32 1.21 2.33
N ASP A 33 -3.18 2.20 2.59
CA ASP A 33 -2.76 3.55 2.99
C ASP A 33 -1.97 3.54 4.31
N GLN A 34 -2.52 2.88 5.33
CA GLN A 34 -1.88 2.75 6.63
C GLN A 34 -0.54 2.04 6.51
N ASN A 35 -0.51 0.89 5.83
CA ASN A 35 0.67 0.06 5.73
C ASN A 35 1.78 0.71 4.92
N PHE A 36 1.44 1.36 3.80
CA PHE A 36 2.41 2.07 2.98
C PHE A 36 3.07 3.20 3.75
N LYS A 37 2.29 4.03 4.46
CA LYS A 37 2.81 5.11 5.31
C LYS A 37 3.69 4.57 6.44
N THR A 38 3.29 3.46 7.07
CA THR A 38 4.10 2.78 8.08
C THR A 38 5.44 2.32 7.50
N ALA A 39 5.44 1.69 6.32
CA ALA A 39 6.67 1.24 5.66
C ALA A 39 7.61 2.42 5.35
N VAL A 40 7.09 3.51 4.79
CA VAL A 40 7.86 4.76 4.56
C VAL A 40 8.46 5.26 5.87
N ALA A 41 7.66 5.39 6.93
CA ALA A 41 8.12 5.88 8.21
C ALA A 41 9.24 5.02 8.82
N LEU A 42 9.16 3.70 8.71
CA LEU A 42 10.17 2.78 9.22
C LEU A 42 11.48 2.87 8.43
N VAL A 43 11.41 2.98 7.10
CA VAL A 43 12.58 3.16 6.22
C VAL A 43 13.27 4.50 6.52
N GLU A 44 12.52 5.59 6.63
CA GLU A 44 13.09 6.91 6.93
C GLU A 44 13.64 6.99 8.35
N LEU A 45 13.00 6.34 9.33
CA LEU A 45 13.52 6.25 10.69
C LEU A 45 14.85 5.48 10.73
N TYR A 46 14.96 4.39 9.97
CA TYR A 46 16.23 3.67 9.82
C TYR A 46 17.31 4.59 9.26
N LYS A 47 17.01 5.32 8.17
CA LYS A 47 17.93 6.31 7.58
C LYS A 47 18.37 7.37 8.59
N ALA A 48 17.44 7.91 9.37
CA ALA A 48 17.75 8.91 10.39
C ALA A 48 18.71 8.39 11.47
N ARG A 49 18.63 7.09 11.81
CA ARG A 49 19.50 6.46 12.83
C ARG A 49 20.87 6.07 12.30
N HIS A 50 20.93 5.56 11.07
CA HIS A 50 22.13 4.92 10.53
C HIS A 50 22.87 5.80 9.51
N GLY A 51 22.24 6.84 8.98
CA GLY A 51 22.81 7.69 7.94
C GLY A 51 22.75 7.10 6.54
N TYR A 52 22.19 5.89 6.35
CA TYR A 52 21.97 5.23 5.06
C TYR A 52 20.64 4.45 5.04
N TYR A 53 20.09 4.20 3.86
CA TYR A 53 18.87 3.37 3.69
C TYR A 53 19.20 1.88 3.82
N PRO A 54 18.31 1.05 4.39
CA PRO A 54 18.60 -0.36 4.61
C PRO A 54 18.79 -1.11 3.29
N GLU A 55 19.62 -2.15 3.25
CA GLU A 55 19.76 -2.99 2.05
C GLU A 55 18.46 -3.75 1.73
N SER A 56 17.72 -4.12 2.76
CA SER A 56 16.43 -4.82 2.67
C SER A 56 15.56 -4.49 3.89
N LEU A 57 14.24 -4.70 3.78
CA LEU A 57 13.31 -4.49 4.90
C LEU A 57 13.58 -5.41 6.10
N SER A 58 14.22 -6.56 5.90
CA SER A 58 14.63 -7.45 7.00
C SER A 58 15.74 -6.87 7.86
N GLY A 59 16.43 -5.82 7.38
CA GLY A 59 17.44 -5.09 8.15
C GLY A 59 16.85 -4.04 9.10
N LEU A 60 15.54 -3.77 9.03
CA LEU A 60 14.88 -2.81 9.92
C LEU A 60 14.94 -3.30 11.39
N THR A 61 15.23 -2.38 12.30
CA THR A 61 15.33 -2.64 13.73
C THR A 61 14.24 -1.90 14.50
N PHE A 62 13.92 -2.36 15.71
CA PHE A 62 12.88 -1.78 16.58
C PHE A 62 11.45 -1.84 16.00
N ILE A 63 11.18 -2.84 15.16
CA ILE A 63 9.84 -3.05 14.57
C ILE A 63 8.92 -3.82 15.53
N GLY A 64 7.65 -3.44 15.55
CA GLY A 64 6.58 -4.16 16.22
C GLY A 64 6.02 -5.30 15.37
N LYS A 65 5.23 -6.18 16.01
CA LYS A 65 4.59 -7.31 15.30
C LYS A 65 3.64 -6.85 14.19
N TRP A 66 2.97 -5.73 14.39
CA TRP A 66 2.05 -5.16 13.39
C TRP A 66 2.79 -4.55 12.20
N ASP A 67 4.01 -4.07 12.40
CA ASP A 67 4.84 -3.54 11.31
C ASP A 67 5.18 -4.61 10.29
N VAL A 68 5.33 -5.87 10.72
CA VAL A 68 5.56 -7.00 9.81
C VAL A 68 4.44 -7.12 8.77
N LEU A 69 3.18 -6.85 9.14
CA LEU A 69 2.06 -6.86 8.21
C LEU A 69 2.17 -5.71 7.20
N ALA A 70 2.58 -4.53 7.67
CA ALA A 70 2.80 -3.39 6.80
C ALA A 70 3.96 -3.62 5.81
N LEU A 71 5.07 -4.18 6.29
CA LEU A 71 6.25 -4.49 5.46
C LEU A 71 5.96 -5.58 4.42
N ASN A 72 5.07 -6.54 4.73
CA ASN A 72 4.62 -7.56 3.77
C ASN A 72 3.65 -7.02 2.71
N SER A 73 3.25 -5.75 2.81
CA SER A 73 2.31 -5.11 1.88
C SER A 73 3.00 -4.33 0.75
N VAL A 74 4.33 -4.23 0.83
CA VAL A 74 5.15 -3.42 -0.07
C VAL A 74 6.31 -4.22 -0.64
N GLU A 75 6.81 -3.79 -1.80
CA GLU A 75 8.08 -4.22 -2.36
C GLU A 75 9.08 -3.07 -2.26
N TYR A 76 10.23 -3.35 -1.66
CA TYR A 76 11.28 -2.37 -1.39
C TYR A 76 12.54 -2.72 -2.14
N LYS A 77 13.20 -1.69 -2.69
CA LYS A 77 14.52 -1.82 -3.29
C LYS A 77 15.36 -0.59 -2.97
N ARG A 78 16.52 -0.80 -2.36
CA ARG A 78 17.51 0.27 -2.21
C ARG A 78 18.06 0.66 -3.58
N VAL A 79 18.18 1.96 -3.83
CA VAL A 79 18.76 2.51 -5.07
C VAL A 79 19.69 3.65 -4.73
N ASP A 80 20.99 3.44 -4.89
CA ASP A 80 22.03 4.43 -4.57
C ASP A 80 21.86 4.97 -3.13
N ASN A 81 21.53 6.27 -3.04
CA ASN A 81 21.26 7.00 -1.81
C ASN A 81 19.77 7.18 -1.50
N GLY A 82 18.88 6.51 -2.23
CA GLY A 82 17.43 6.51 -2.05
C GLY A 82 16.85 5.10 -2.11
N TYR A 83 15.55 4.99 -2.34
CA TYR A 83 14.86 3.70 -2.45
C TYR A 83 13.59 3.77 -3.30
N GLU A 84 13.22 2.64 -3.88
CA GLU A 84 11.95 2.39 -4.54
C GLU A 84 11.04 1.66 -3.56
N LEU A 85 9.76 2.04 -3.52
CA LEU A 85 8.78 1.40 -2.64
C LEU A 85 7.42 1.32 -3.33
N ASP A 86 7.02 0.11 -3.68
CA ASP A 86 5.77 -0.17 -4.38
C ASP A 86 4.76 -0.84 -3.47
N ILE A 87 3.48 -0.49 -3.59
CA ILE A 87 2.42 -1.24 -2.91
C ILE A 87 2.10 -2.47 -3.74
N VAL A 88 2.23 -3.66 -3.13
CA VAL A 88 1.85 -4.93 -3.77
C VAL A 88 0.49 -5.42 -3.28
N ARG A 89 0.03 -4.95 -2.11
CA ARG A 89 -1.30 -5.28 -1.57
C ARG A 89 -1.75 -4.30 -0.47
N GLY A 90 -3.06 -4.23 -0.25
CA GLY A 90 -3.71 -3.62 0.91
C GLY A 90 -4.13 -4.71 1.89
N TRP A 91 -5.42 -5.08 1.89
CA TRP A 91 -5.95 -6.18 2.71
C TRP A 91 -5.86 -7.51 1.96
N VAL A 92 -6.37 -7.57 0.73
CA VAL A 92 -6.33 -8.72 -0.17
C VAL A 92 -5.80 -8.32 -1.55
N GLY A 93 -6.27 -7.20 -2.11
CA GLY A 93 -5.89 -6.71 -3.44
C GLY A 93 -4.93 -5.53 -3.37
N GLN A 94 -4.38 -5.13 -4.52
CA GLN A 94 -3.55 -3.93 -4.62
C GLN A 94 -4.44 -2.68 -4.73
N PRO A 95 -4.31 -1.70 -3.82
CA PRO A 95 -5.08 -0.46 -3.87
C PRO A 95 -4.52 0.52 -4.90
N GLU A 96 -5.39 1.38 -5.40
CA GLU A 96 -5.01 2.57 -6.16
C GLU A 96 -4.94 3.75 -5.19
N LEU A 97 -3.74 4.16 -4.81
CA LEU A 97 -3.52 5.29 -3.90
C LEU A 97 -2.93 6.49 -4.65
N SER A 98 -3.19 7.68 -4.12
CA SER A 98 -2.65 8.94 -4.61
C SER A 98 -2.34 9.86 -3.43
N TYR A 99 -1.17 10.48 -3.45
CA TYR A 99 -0.77 11.46 -2.43
C TYR A 99 -0.39 12.81 -3.05
N PRO A 100 -0.61 13.92 -2.34
CA PRO A 100 -0.21 15.24 -2.81
C PRO A 100 1.33 15.36 -2.89
N PRO A 101 1.88 16.25 -3.73
CA PRO A 101 3.33 16.45 -3.86
C PRO A 101 4.06 16.67 -2.54
N ASP A 102 3.42 17.31 -1.58
CA ASP A 102 3.98 17.65 -0.27
C ASP A 102 4.26 16.41 0.59
N PHE A 103 3.52 15.32 0.39
CA PHE A 103 3.76 14.05 1.08
C PHE A 103 5.14 13.47 0.75
N TRP A 104 5.58 13.60 -0.50
CA TRP A 104 6.84 13.04 -0.98
C TRP A 104 8.06 13.87 -0.62
N ARG A 105 7.85 15.12 -0.20
CA ARG A 105 8.92 16.09 0.01
C ARG A 105 9.74 15.70 1.24
N GLY A 106 11.06 15.57 1.05
CA GLY A 106 12.00 15.24 2.12
C GLY A 106 12.20 13.75 2.37
N LEU A 107 11.49 12.89 1.64
CA LEU A 107 11.75 11.44 1.61
C LEU A 107 12.92 11.12 0.67
N GLY A 108 13.58 9.98 0.88
CA GLY A 108 14.54 9.43 -0.07
C GLY A 108 13.92 8.51 -1.12
N LEU A 109 12.59 8.47 -1.20
CA LEU A 109 11.87 7.67 -2.17
C LEU A 109 12.08 8.22 -3.58
N VAL A 110 12.64 7.40 -4.48
CA VAL A 110 12.95 7.78 -5.87
C VAL A 110 11.93 7.27 -6.88
N SER A 111 11.19 6.22 -6.54
CA SER A 111 10.01 5.81 -7.30
C SER A 111 9.01 5.00 -6.49
N SER A 112 7.75 5.09 -6.90
CA SER A 112 6.67 4.22 -6.42
C SER A 112 5.59 4.08 -7.49
N ASN A 113 4.85 2.97 -7.45
CA ASN A 113 3.63 2.73 -8.20
C ASN A 113 2.41 3.55 -7.68
N VAL A 114 2.56 4.27 -6.57
CA VAL A 114 1.54 5.17 -6.03
C VAL A 114 1.45 6.46 -6.85
N ALA A 115 0.24 6.91 -7.15
CA ALA A 115 0.04 8.10 -7.96
C ALA A 115 0.57 9.36 -7.25
N GLY A 116 1.25 10.22 -8.02
CA GLY A 116 1.92 11.42 -7.52
C GLY A 116 3.34 11.19 -7.00
N ALA A 117 3.78 9.95 -6.88
CA ALA A 117 5.16 9.65 -6.48
C ALA A 117 6.18 10.11 -7.53
N PRO A 118 7.44 10.34 -7.10
CA PRO A 118 8.57 10.47 -8.01
C PRO A 118 8.62 9.29 -9.00
N ARG A 119 9.15 9.53 -10.19
CA ARG A 119 9.46 8.47 -11.16
C ARG A 119 10.93 8.55 -11.51
N ARG A 120 11.65 7.47 -11.22
CA ARG A 120 13.00 7.31 -11.72
C ARG A 120 12.92 7.20 -13.25
N ALA A 121 13.70 8.02 -13.95
CA ALA A 121 13.85 7.84 -15.39
C ALA A 121 14.50 6.47 -15.63
N THR A 122 13.80 5.60 -16.34
CA THR A 122 14.42 4.39 -16.89
C THR A 122 15.42 4.84 -17.94
N HIS A 123 16.72 4.79 -17.64
CA HIS A 123 17.72 4.87 -18.71
C HIS A 123 17.53 3.64 -19.61
N PRO A 124 17.36 3.83 -20.94
CA PRO A 124 17.21 2.73 -21.89
C PRO A 124 18.46 1.85 -21.96
#